data_AF-A0A365QV07-F1
#
_entry.id   AF-A0A365QV07-F1
#
_cell.length_a   1.000
_cell.length_b   1.000
_cell.length_c   1.000
_cell.angle_alpha   90.00
_cell.angle_beta   90.00
_cell.angle_gamma   90.00
#
_symmetry.space_group_name_H-M   'P 1'
#
loop_
_entity.id
_entity.type
_entity.pdbx_description
1 polymer ?
#
loop_
_entity_poly.entity_id
_entity_poly.type
_entity_poly.pdbx_seq_one_letter_code
_entity_poly.pdbx_strand_id
1 'polypeptide(L)'
;MNEQQWTFVDRSDWESGEWDNEPDKVQWTDEATRLVCMAHRGPMGNWCGYVGVPPAHPLYAIDYSVVQDKAPIDVHGGLTYAEHCQPNHDPITGRGVCHIPEPGEPDDLWWLGFDCGHAFDLQPGLRARLKLMRDEFDLSFRTDFEQYRTLDYVRKQAAYLAAQLAELA
;
A
#
# COMPACT_ATOMS: atom_id res chain seq x y z
N MET A 1 6.78 -12.50 -13.42
CA MET A 1 6.05 -11.24 -13.57
C MET A 1 6.98 -10.11 -13.91
N ASN A 2 6.68 -9.44 -15.01
CA ASN A 2 7.24 -8.12 -15.26
C ASN A 2 6.51 -7.13 -14.37
N GLU A 3 7.27 -6.27 -13.68
CA GLU A 3 6.67 -5.21 -12.88
C GLU A 3 5.77 -4.31 -13.72
N GLN A 4 4.59 -4.00 -13.19
CA GLN A 4 3.63 -3.09 -13.82
C GLN A 4 3.50 -1.82 -12.97
N GLN A 5 3.44 -0.65 -13.62
CA GLN A 5 3.38 0.65 -12.96
C GLN A 5 2.32 1.56 -13.59
N TRP A 6 1.66 2.38 -12.77
CA TRP A 6 0.69 3.39 -13.20
C TRP A 6 0.93 4.72 -12.51
N THR A 7 0.61 5.81 -13.20
CA THR A 7 0.62 7.17 -12.67
C THR A 7 -0.72 7.83 -13.01
N PHE A 8 -1.43 8.33 -12.01
CA PHE A 8 -2.79 8.85 -12.13
C PHE A 8 -3.16 9.94 -11.12
N VAL A 9 -2.28 10.28 -10.17
CA VAL A 9 -2.50 11.38 -9.22
C VAL A 9 -1.97 12.67 -9.83
N ASP A 10 -2.85 13.67 -9.93
CA ASP A 10 -2.44 15.05 -10.18
C ASP A 10 -1.83 15.62 -8.90
N ARG A 11 -0.55 15.97 -8.98
CA ARG A 11 0.28 16.45 -7.87
C ARG A 11 0.63 17.93 -8.02
N SER A 12 -0.05 18.66 -8.90
CA SER A 12 0.28 20.07 -9.21
C SER A 12 0.25 20.99 -7.99
N ASP A 13 -0.59 20.66 -6.99
CA ASP A 13 -0.72 21.41 -5.74
C ASP A 13 0.21 20.91 -4.61
N TRP A 14 1.00 19.87 -4.85
CA TRP A 14 1.91 19.31 -3.85
C TRP A 14 3.25 20.05 -3.90
N GLU A 15 3.91 20.17 -2.75
CA GLU A 15 5.33 20.55 -2.77
C GLU A 15 6.14 19.48 -3.49
N SER A 16 7.29 19.86 -4.04
CA SER A 16 8.24 18.87 -4.56
C SER A 16 8.79 18.02 -3.42
N GLY A 17 8.98 16.73 -3.69
CA GLY A 17 9.46 15.76 -2.71
C GLY A 17 9.84 14.42 -3.34
N GLU A 18 10.18 13.44 -2.50
CA GLU A 18 10.61 12.11 -2.99
C GLU A 18 9.56 11.43 -3.88
N TRP A 19 8.27 11.72 -3.65
CA TRP A 19 7.16 11.21 -4.44
C TRP A 19 7.21 11.63 -5.91
N ASP A 20 7.88 12.73 -6.30
CA ASP A 20 7.82 13.27 -7.67
C ASP A 20 8.31 12.28 -8.74
N ASN A 21 9.25 11.42 -8.37
CA ASN A 21 9.82 10.40 -9.26
C ASN A 21 9.21 9.01 -9.07
N GLU A 22 8.15 8.91 -8.26
CA GLU A 22 7.46 7.67 -8.00
C GLU A 22 6.14 7.57 -8.79
N PRO A 23 5.74 6.34 -9.18
CA PRO A 23 4.41 6.08 -9.70
C PRO A 23 3.35 6.25 -8.60
N ASP A 24 2.10 5.91 -8.94
CA ASP A 24 0.95 5.91 -8.03
C ASP A 24 0.40 4.51 -7.77
N LYS A 25 0.83 3.53 -8.56
CA LYS A 25 0.65 2.11 -8.29
C LYS A 25 1.78 1.31 -8.89
N VAL A 26 2.20 0.27 -8.17
CA VAL A 26 3.13 -0.74 -8.69
C VAL A 26 2.63 -2.12 -8.29
N GLN A 27 2.72 -3.08 -9.21
CA GLN A 27 2.43 -4.49 -8.97
C GLN A 27 3.67 -5.32 -9.36
N TRP A 28 4.04 -6.27 -8.52
CA TRP A 28 5.14 -7.18 -8.78
C TRP A 28 4.91 -8.54 -8.10
N THR A 29 5.66 -9.56 -8.51
CA THR A 29 5.76 -10.80 -7.73
C THR A 29 6.98 -10.71 -6.83
N ASP A 30 6.83 -10.97 -5.55
CA ASP A 30 7.96 -11.13 -4.66
C ASP A 30 8.81 -12.35 -5.07
N GLU A 31 10.10 -12.15 -5.28
CA GLU A 31 10.96 -13.19 -5.86
C GLU A 31 11.14 -14.40 -4.92
N ALA A 32 11.21 -14.15 -3.61
CA ALA A 32 11.49 -15.17 -2.61
C ALA A 32 10.27 -16.04 -2.33
N THR A 33 9.10 -15.43 -2.20
CA THR A 33 7.86 -16.10 -1.77
C THR A 33 6.92 -16.44 -2.91
N ARG A 34 7.12 -15.81 -4.08
CA ARG A 34 6.23 -15.89 -5.25
C ARG A 34 4.83 -15.32 -5.02
N LEU A 35 4.59 -14.66 -3.88
CA LEU A 35 3.33 -13.96 -3.63
C LEU A 35 3.26 -12.68 -4.47
N VAL A 36 2.03 -12.33 -4.88
CA VAL A 36 1.80 -11.08 -5.62
C VAL A 36 1.76 -9.94 -4.63
N CYS A 37 2.56 -8.92 -4.88
CA CYS A 37 2.67 -7.72 -4.07
C CYS A 37 2.25 -6.49 -4.86
N MET A 38 1.76 -5.48 -4.14
CA MET A 38 1.32 -4.23 -4.73
C MET A 38 1.58 -3.06 -3.79
N ALA A 39 1.94 -1.92 -4.36
CA ALA A 39 1.92 -0.63 -3.71
C ALA A 39 0.88 0.24 -4.42
N HIS A 40 0.01 0.91 -3.69
CA HIS A 40 -1.00 1.81 -4.25
C HIS A 40 -1.03 3.11 -3.46
N ARG A 41 -1.03 4.26 -4.13
CA ARG A 41 -1.06 5.56 -3.50
C ARG A 41 -2.45 5.84 -2.96
N GLY A 42 -2.54 6.15 -1.68
CA GLY A 42 -3.77 6.53 -0.99
C GLY A 42 -4.24 7.93 -1.39
N PRO A 43 -5.48 8.29 -1.03
CA PRO A 43 -6.09 9.57 -1.40
C PRO A 43 -5.40 10.79 -0.77
N MET A 44 -4.65 10.60 0.34
CA MET A 44 -3.85 11.64 0.99
C MET A 44 -2.39 11.65 0.53
N GLY A 45 -2.03 10.80 -0.45
CA GLY A 45 -0.71 10.77 -1.05
C GLY A 45 0.34 9.92 -0.36
N ASN A 46 0.04 9.31 0.78
CA ASN A 46 0.85 8.21 1.30
C ASN A 46 0.75 6.97 0.42
N TRP A 47 1.71 6.08 0.57
CA TRP A 47 1.61 4.73 0.04
C TRP A 47 0.81 3.82 0.96
N CYS A 48 0.24 2.78 0.36
CA CYS A 48 -0.21 1.57 1.02
C CYS A 48 0.45 0.38 0.34
N GLY A 49 0.79 -0.66 1.11
CA GLY A 49 1.37 -1.91 0.62
C GLY A 49 0.43 -3.09 0.83
N TYR A 50 0.42 -4.03 -0.10
CA TYR A 50 -0.48 -5.18 -0.11
C TYR A 50 0.24 -6.45 -0.57
N VAL A 51 -0.12 -7.58 0.02
CA VAL A 51 0.31 -8.92 -0.38
C VAL A 51 -0.94 -9.79 -0.57
N GLY A 52 -1.05 -10.39 -1.76
CA GLY A 52 -2.17 -11.26 -2.11
C GLY A 52 -1.87 -12.70 -1.73
N VAL A 53 -2.78 -13.33 -1.00
CA VAL A 53 -2.72 -14.75 -0.66
C VAL A 53 -3.85 -15.52 -1.36
N PRO A 54 -3.60 -16.75 -1.86
CA PRO A 54 -4.59 -17.54 -2.55
C PRO A 54 -5.60 -18.20 -1.59
N PRO A 55 -6.74 -18.74 -2.09
CA PRO A 55 -7.76 -19.41 -1.28
C PRO A 55 -7.27 -20.54 -0.35
N ALA A 56 -6.15 -21.18 -0.68
CA ALA A 56 -5.57 -22.23 0.14
C ALA A 56 -4.81 -21.71 1.37
N HIS A 57 -4.49 -20.42 1.44
CA HIS A 57 -3.68 -19.84 2.51
C HIS A 57 -4.47 -19.75 3.84
N PRO A 58 -3.88 -20.05 5.01
CA PRO A 58 -4.63 -20.06 6.28
C PRO A 58 -5.25 -18.72 6.71
N LEU A 59 -4.72 -17.61 6.19
CA LEU A 59 -5.24 -16.25 6.43
C LEU A 59 -6.13 -15.72 5.30
N TYR A 60 -6.48 -16.55 4.32
CA TYR A 60 -7.43 -16.16 3.28
C TYR A 60 -8.82 -15.90 3.87
N ALA A 61 -9.49 -14.83 3.41
CA ALA A 61 -10.80 -14.37 3.90
C ALA A 61 -10.86 -14.09 5.42
N ILE A 62 -9.70 -13.83 6.03
CA ILE A 62 -9.59 -13.40 7.42
C ILE A 62 -9.40 -11.89 7.44
N ASP A 63 -10.31 -11.20 8.14
CA ASP A 63 -10.23 -9.76 8.34
C ASP A 63 -8.96 -9.37 9.12
N TYR A 64 -8.35 -8.24 8.77
CA TYR A 64 -7.06 -7.82 9.31
C TYR A 64 -7.10 -7.63 10.83
N SER A 65 -8.26 -7.26 11.39
CA SER A 65 -8.43 -7.02 12.83
C SER A 65 -8.32 -8.29 13.67
N VAL A 66 -8.51 -9.47 13.06
CA VAL A 66 -8.45 -10.77 13.73
C VAL A 66 -7.23 -11.61 13.31
N VAL A 67 -6.40 -11.12 12.39
CA VAL A 67 -5.19 -11.84 11.95
C VAL A 67 -4.24 -12.09 13.12
N GLN A 68 -4.08 -11.12 14.02
CA GLN A 68 -3.17 -11.22 15.17
C GLN A 68 -3.51 -12.36 16.14
N ASP A 69 -4.79 -12.77 16.21
CA ASP A 69 -5.21 -13.92 17.01
C ASP A 69 -4.75 -15.26 16.41
N LYS A 70 -4.36 -15.27 15.13
CA LYS A 70 -3.97 -16.46 14.36
C LYS A 70 -2.47 -16.53 14.09
N ALA A 71 -1.84 -15.41 13.80
CA ALA A 71 -0.42 -15.31 13.52
C ALA A 71 0.13 -13.94 13.93
N PRO A 72 1.33 -13.86 14.52
CA PRO A 72 1.95 -12.61 14.94
C PRO A 72 2.55 -11.88 13.74
N ILE A 73 1.70 -11.25 12.93
CA ILE A 73 2.12 -10.50 11.74
C ILE A 73 2.66 -9.14 12.14
N ASP A 74 3.89 -8.83 11.76
CA ASP A 74 4.51 -7.53 11.95
C ASP A 74 4.74 -6.84 10.60
N VAL A 75 4.28 -5.60 10.48
CA VAL A 75 4.49 -4.73 9.34
C VAL A 75 4.25 -3.31 9.82
N HIS A 76 4.72 -2.30 9.09
CA HIS A 76 4.55 -0.87 9.38
C HIS A 76 3.21 -0.51 10.07
N GLY A 77 3.21 -0.41 11.40
CA GLY A 77 2.02 -0.09 12.21
C GLY A 77 0.96 -1.20 12.35
N GLY A 78 1.15 -2.34 11.68
CA GLY A 78 0.23 -3.46 11.62
C GLY A 78 -0.54 -3.52 10.29
N LEU A 79 -1.37 -4.55 10.14
CA LEU A 79 -2.30 -4.64 9.01
C LEU A 79 -3.46 -3.65 9.21
N THR A 80 -3.85 -3.00 8.12
CA THR A 80 -4.97 -2.05 8.06
C THR A 80 -5.94 -2.35 6.91
N TYR A 81 -5.71 -3.44 6.17
CA TYR A 81 -6.54 -3.88 5.06
C TYR A 81 -6.58 -5.41 4.96
N ALA A 82 -7.78 -5.95 4.71
CA ALA A 82 -8.03 -7.35 4.38
C ALA A 82 -9.30 -7.46 3.54
N GLU A 83 -9.18 -7.63 2.23
CA GLU A 83 -10.34 -7.73 1.35
C GLU A 83 -9.98 -8.41 0.02
N HIS A 84 -10.98 -8.80 -0.77
CA HIS A 84 -10.78 -9.12 -2.18
C HIS A 84 -10.37 -7.90 -3.01
N CYS A 85 -10.17 -8.14 -4.31
CA CYS A 85 -10.11 -7.09 -5.32
C CYS A 85 -11.29 -6.11 -5.20
N GLN A 86 -10.98 -4.81 -5.23
CA GLN A 86 -12.02 -3.79 -5.14
C GLN A 86 -12.90 -3.77 -6.40
N PRO A 87 -14.24 -3.62 -6.27
CA PRO A 87 -15.15 -3.60 -7.42
C PRO A 87 -14.90 -2.44 -8.39
N ASN A 88 -14.28 -1.35 -7.93
CA ASN A 88 -13.93 -0.19 -8.73
C ASN A 88 -12.51 -0.29 -9.34
N HIS A 89 -11.89 -1.48 -9.31
CA HIS A 89 -10.62 -1.69 -9.97
C HIS A 89 -10.72 -1.41 -11.46
N ASP A 90 -9.82 -0.57 -11.96
CA ASP A 90 -9.66 -0.29 -13.38
C ASP A 90 -8.23 -0.65 -13.81
N PRO A 91 -8.06 -1.69 -14.65
CA PRO A 91 -6.75 -2.15 -15.09
C PRO A 91 -6.04 -1.15 -16.02
N ILE A 92 -6.79 -0.28 -16.70
CA ILE A 92 -6.22 0.72 -17.62
C ILE A 92 -5.65 1.89 -16.82
N THR A 93 -6.42 2.43 -15.87
CA THR A 93 -5.98 3.58 -15.07
C THR A 93 -5.15 3.18 -13.85
N GLY A 94 -5.15 1.89 -13.49
CA GLY A 94 -4.51 1.38 -12.28
C GLY A 94 -5.30 1.67 -11.00
N ARG A 95 -6.47 2.31 -11.07
CA ARG A 95 -7.24 2.63 -9.86
C ARG A 95 -7.76 1.36 -9.19
N GLY A 96 -7.84 1.41 -7.86
CA GLY A 96 -8.37 0.33 -7.03
C GLY A 96 -7.33 -0.72 -6.67
N VAL A 97 -7.56 -1.33 -5.50
CA VAL A 97 -6.74 -2.42 -4.96
C VAL A 97 -7.16 -3.73 -5.63
N CYS A 98 -6.40 -4.13 -6.64
CA CYS A 98 -6.45 -5.44 -7.30
C CYS A 98 -5.23 -5.56 -8.23
N HIS A 99 -4.86 -6.79 -8.59
CA HIS A 99 -3.84 -7.06 -9.59
C HIS A 99 -4.44 -7.27 -10.98
N ILE A 100 -3.58 -7.16 -11.99
CA ILE A 100 -3.80 -7.75 -13.31
C ILE A 100 -3.01 -9.06 -13.34
N PRO A 101 -3.66 -10.24 -13.31
CA PRO A 101 -2.94 -11.51 -13.31
C PRO A 101 -2.22 -11.75 -14.63
N GLU A 102 -0.96 -12.19 -14.56
CA GLU A 102 -0.28 -12.76 -15.73
C GLU A 102 -0.87 -14.15 -16.06
N PRO A 103 -0.72 -14.64 -17.31
CA PRO A 103 -1.15 -15.99 -17.66
C PRO A 103 -0.56 -17.05 -16.71
N GLY A 104 -1.45 -17.77 -16.00
CA GLY A 104 -1.07 -18.82 -15.05
C GLY A 104 -1.04 -18.38 -13.58
N GLU A 105 -1.29 -17.11 -13.28
CA GLU A 105 -1.43 -16.61 -11.92
C GLU A 105 -2.86 -16.73 -11.39
N PRO A 106 -3.04 -16.85 -10.07
CA PRO A 106 -4.37 -16.84 -9.46
C PRO A 106 -5.05 -15.49 -9.68
N ASP A 107 -6.29 -15.53 -10.16
CA ASP A 107 -7.16 -14.35 -10.28
C ASP A 107 -7.84 -14.02 -8.93
N ASP A 108 -8.14 -15.04 -8.13
CA ASP A 108 -8.72 -14.89 -6.80
C ASP A 108 -7.61 -14.79 -5.74
N LEU A 109 -7.47 -13.58 -5.18
CA LEU A 109 -6.54 -13.26 -4.11
C LEU A 109 -7.28 -12.53 -2.98
N TRP A 110 -6.92 -12.87 -1.75
CA TRP A 110 -7.24 -12.08 -0.57
C TRP A 110 -6.05 -11.17 -0.27
N TRP A 111 -6.27 -9.86 -0.30
CA TRP A 111 -5.23 -8.87 -0.10
C TRP A 111 -5.12 -8.50 1.36
N LEU A 112 -3.98 -8.79 1.98
CA LEU A 112 -3.61 -8.29 3.29
C LEU A 112 -2.68 -7.09 3.10
N GLY A 113 -2.96 -5.97 3.77
CA GLY A 113 -2.20 -4.74 3.54
C GLY A 113 -2.07 -3.83 4.74
N PHE A 114 -1.23 -2.82 4.57
CA PHE A 114 -0.90 -1.76 5.53
C PHE A 114 -0.87 -0.41 4.81
N ASP A 115 -1.05 0.68 5.55
CA ASP A 115 -0.92 2.04 5.03
C ASP A 115 0.20 2.80 5.71
N CYS A 116 0.87 3.69 4.97
CA CYS A 116 1.84 4.64 5.49
C CYS A 116 1.20 5.99 5.83
N GLY A 117 0.05 5.95 6.52
CA GLY A 117 -0.70 7.12 6.97
C GLY A 117 -0.80 7.21 8.50
N HIS A 118 0.15 6.62 9.23
CA HIS A 118 0.18 6.64 10.68
C HIS A 118 0.73 7.96 11.24
N ALA A 119 0.74 8.09 12.56
CA ALA A 119 1.41 9.19 13.22
C ALA A 119 2.89 9.25 12.78
N PHE A 120 3.34 10.46 12.42
CA PHE A 120 4.69 10.74 11.91
C PHE A 120 4.98 10.25 10.48
N ASP A 121 3.99 9.72 9.75
CA ASP A 121 4.15 9.54 8.31
C ASP A 121 3.73 10.81 7.55
N LEU A 122 4.60 11.28 6.66
CA LEU A 122 4.30 12.41 5.80
C LEU A 122 3.30 12.01 4.72
N GLN A 123 2.15 12.67 4.69
CA GLN A 123 1.12 12.52 3.67
C GLN A 123 1.12 13.77 2.76
N PRO A 124 1.77 13.75 1.58
CA PRO A 124 1.98 14.95 0.78
C PRO A 124 0.67 15.61 0.30
N GLY A 125 -0.34 14.81 -0.03
CA GLY A 125 -1.66 15.32 -0.39
C GLY A 125 -2.43 15.92 0.78
N LEU A 126 -2.29 15.36 1.99
CA LEU A 126 -2.85 15.97 3.19
C LEU A 126 -2.14 17.30 3.50
N ARG A 127 -0.81 17.35 3.39
CA ARG A 127 -0.02 18.57 3.59
C ARG A 127 -0.43 19.67 2.61
N ALA A 128 -0.62 19.34 1.33
CA ALA A 128 -1.13 20.27 0.33
C ALA A 128 -2.52 20.83 0.71
N ARG A 129 -3.44 19.97 1.13
CA ARG A 129 -4.79 20.39 1.57
C ARG A 129 -4.78 21.27 2.80
N LEU A 130 -4.01 20.89 3.83
CA LEU A 130 -3.92 21.66 5.08
C LEU A 130 -3.30 23.04 4.85
N LYS A 131 -2.39 23.18 3.88
CA LYS A 131 -1.85 24.49 3.49
C LYS A 131 -2.91 25.46 3.00
N LEU A 132 -3.95 24.98 2.31
CA LEU A 132 -5.07 25.79 1.86
C LEU A 132 -5.95 26.26 3.03
N MET A 133 -5.81 25.65 4.22
CA MET A 133 -6.58 25.94 5.44
C MET A 133 -5.74 26.64 6.52
N ARG A 134 -4.54 27.15 6.17
CA ARG A 134 -3.53 27.65 7.13
C ARG A 134 -3.95 28.83 7.99
N ASP A 135 -4.92 29.63 7.57
CA ASP A 135 -5.40 30.76 8.38
C ASP A 135 -6.23 30.30 9.59
N GLU A 136 -6.61 29.02 9.66
CA GLU A 136 -7.47 28.46 10.70
C GLU A 136 -6.75 27.53 11.70
N PHE A 137 -5.53 27.03 11.37
CA PHE A 137 -4.82 26.04 12.18
C PHE A 137 -3.28 26.24 12.19
N ASP A 138 -2.67 26.22 13.37
CA ASP A 138 -1.21 26.10 13.52
C ASP A 138 -0.77 24.67 13.17
N LEU A 139 -0.17 24.52 12.00
CA LEU A 139 0.27 23.25 11.44
C LEU A 139 1.76 22.97 11.63
N SER A 140 2.48 23.86 12.32
CA SER A 140 3.94 23.74 12.54
C SER A 140 4.33 22.44 13.26
N PHE A 141 3.46 21.94 14.16
CA PHE A 141 3.71 20.69 14.90
C PHE A 141 3.83 19.45 14.00
N ARG A 142 3.23 19.46 12.80
CA ARG A 142 3.27 18.32 11.89
C ARG A 142 4.54 18.27 11.04
N THR A 143 5.18 19.41 10.76
CA THR A 143 6.18 19.45 9.68
C THR A 143 7.57 18.95 10.06
N ASP A 144 7.94 18.97 11.35
CA ASP A 144 9.34 18.81 11.75
C ASP A 144 9.71 17.35 12.06
N PHE A 145 8.71 16.47 12.24
CA PHE A 145 8.91 15.07 12.66
C PHE A 145 8.29 14.05 11.70
N GLU A 146 7.56 14.51 10.67
CA GLU A 146 6.96 13.63 9.67
C GLU A 146 8.02 13.11 8.68
N GLN A 147 7.95 11.81 8.38
CA GLN A 147 8.82 11.15 7.41
C GLN A 147 7.99 10.57 6.27
N TYR A 148 8.38 10.84 5.03
CA TYR A 148 7.77 10.17 3.89
C TYR A 148 8.23 8.72 3.81
N ARG A 149 7.27 7.80 3.73
CA ARG A 149 7.54 6.39 3.45
C ARG A 149 7.55 6.22 1.94
N THR A 150 8.75 6.14 1.35
CA THR A 150 8.96 5.99 -0.08
C THR A 150 8.45 4.64 -0.60
N LEU A 151 8.35 4.51 -1.92
CA LEU A 151 8.03 3.24 -2.57
C LEU A 151 9.06 2.14 -2.20
N ASP A 152 10.34 2.49 -2.08
CA ASP A 152 11.39 1.53 -1.64
C ASP A 152 11.13 1.03 -0.22
N TYR A 153 10.71 1.92 0.70
CA TYR A 153 10.29 1.51 2.04
C TYR A 153 9.11 0.54 1.99
N VAL A 154 8.09 0.87 1.20
CA VAL A 154 6.87 0.05 1.05
C VAL A 154 7.19 -1.31 0.47
N ARG A 155 8.11 -1.40 -0.51
CA ARG A 155 8.58 -2.68 -1.05
C ARG A 155 9.24 -3.54 0.00
N LYS A 156 10.10 -2.97 0.84
CA LYS A 156 10.76 -3.69 1.94
C LYS A 156 9.73 -4.20 2.95
N GLN A 157 8.74 -3.38 3.29
CA GLN A 157 7.65 -3.79 4.19
C GLN A 157 6.74 -4.86 3.57
N ALA A 158 6.41 -4.74 2.27
CA ALA A 158 5.64 -5.76 1.56
C ALA A 158 6.40 -7.08 1.44
N ALA A 159 7.71 -7.05 1.18
CA ALA A 159 8.55 -8.25 1.18
C ALA A 159 8.65 -8.88 2.58
N TYR A 160 8.75 -8.07 3.63
CA TYR A 160 8.75 -8.53 5.02
C TYR A 160 7.41 -9.18 5.41
N LEU A 161 6.29 -8.58 4.99
CA LEU A 161 4.96 -9.17 5.15
C LEU A 161 4.82 -10.46 4.35
N ALA A 162 5.23 -10.47 3.08
CA ALA A 162 5.15 -11.64 2.21
C ALA A 162 5.94 -12.83 2.79
N ALA A 163 7.13 -12.59 3.35
CA ALA A 163 7.92 -13.63 4.00
C ALA A 163 7.16 -14.30 5.16
N GLN A 164 6.55 -13.50 6.04
CA GLN A 164 5.76 -14.01 7.17
C GLN A 164 4.52 -14.77 6.70
N LEU A 165 3.84 -14.30 5.66
CA LEU A 165 2.68 -15.00 5.09
C LEU A 165 3.09 -16.34 4.47
N ALA A 166 4.19 -16.37 3.72
CA ALA A 166 4.69 -17.61 3.12
C ALA A 166 5.08 -18.68 4.14
N GLU A 167 5.52 -18.30 5.34
CA GLU A 167 5.81 -19.24 6.43
C GLU A 167 4.58 -19.95 7.01
N LEU A 168 3.38 -19.42 6.76
CA LEU A 168 2.11 -20.01 7.22
C LEU A 168 1.51 -21.00 6.21
N ALA A 169 1.99 -21.03 4.97
CA ALA A 169 1.39 -21.76 3.84
C ALA A 169 1.89 -23.19 3.67
#